data_AF-A0A8J9ZWA1-F1
#
_entry.id   AF-A0A8J9ZWA1-F1
#
_cell.length_a   1.000
_cell.length_b   1.000
_cell.length_c   1.000
_cell.angle_alpha   90.00
_cell.angle_beta   90.00
_cell.angle_gamma   90.00
#
_symmetry.space_group_name_H-M   'P 1'
#
loop_
_entity.id
_entity.type
_entity.pdbx_description
1 polymer ?
#
loop_
_entity_poly.entity_id
_entity_poly.type
_entity_poly.pdbx_seq_one_letter_code
_entity_poly.pdbx_strand_id
1 'polypeptide(L)'
;MTSRAEASLATVAATAFYICTDACHRYASCEINDSPSGNCVCDPGYLGDGINCTPDPGSKKLHFEQLLPRRTFTNALRNRNSREFRRLAFLLKSQITNYLANSTFRDDFMGVTVLDFRNGSVIADIVVHVNKSSGINESHVRDAFTQGIQNNPGSNTLNMDPADLCFKPDGETAYCSSVVPTPVKPTGGIGATSDQMFSGAVVAAIALAALVVILIIAAIFAFCTRHDRGKDYESKLEAKNPWWENSCSTVEARGLSRYSESSIIINDYGFKY
;
A
#
# COMPACT_ATOMS: atom_id res chain seq x y z
N MET A 1 -14.44 31.18 0.79
CA MET A 1 -14.96 30.01 0.06
C MET A 1 -13.78 29.29 -0.56
N THR A 2 -13.17 28.40 0.19
CA THR A 2 -12.08 27.52 -0.26
C THR A 2 -12.62 26.09 -0.27
N SER A 3 -12.66 25.56 -1.48
CA SER A 3 -12.92 24.19 -1.94
C SER A 3 -13.08 23.09 -0.88
N ARG A 4 -14.33 22.68 -0.67
CA ARG A 4 -14.70 21.36 -0.11
C ARG A 4 -14.27 20.18 -1.01
N ALA A 5 -13.65 20.45 -2.16
CA ALA A 5 -13.20 19.47 -3.14
C ALA A 5 -11.83 18.85 -2.81
N GLU A 6 -10.97 19.52 -2.03
CA GLU A 6 -9.63 19.01 -1.71
C GLU A 6 -9.62 17.97 -0.58
N ALA A 7 -10.62 18.02 0.31
CA ALA A 7 -10.79 17.02 1.37
C ALA A 7 -11.28 15.65 0.86
N SER A 8 -11.76 15.57 -0.40
CA SER A 8 -12.28 14.33 -1.00
C SER A 8 -11.20 13.43 -1.59
N LEU A 9 -10.03 13.97 -1.95
CA LEU A 9 -8.96 13.18 -2.60
C LEU A 9 -7.99 12.56 -1.59
N ALA A 10 -7.82 13.17 -0.41
CA ALA A 10 -6.97 12.62 0.64
C ALA A 10 -7.52 11.33 1.29
N THR A 11 -8.82 11.07 1.16
CA THR A 11 -9.47 9.89 1.78
C THR A 11 -9.48 8.66 0.86
N VAL A 12 -9.27 8.84 -0.45
CA VAL A 12 -9.22 7.71 -1.41
C VAL A 12 -7.84 7.04 -1.44
N ALA A 13 -6.77 7.75 -1.07
CA ALA A 13 -5.41 7.19 -1.01
C ALA A 13 -5.19 6.24 0.18
N ALA A 14 -6.06 6.23 1.19
CA ALA A 14 -5.93 5.35 2.36
C ALA A 14 -6.51 3.94 2.16
N THR A 15 -7.23 3.70 1.04
CA THR A 15 -7.92 2.43 0.76
C THR A 15 -7.67 1.88 -0.64
N ALA A 16 -6.73 2.43 -1.41
CA ALA A 16 -6.22 1.72 -2.59
C ALA A 16 -5.45 0.48 -2.11
N PHE A 17 -6.18 -0.62 -1.94
CA PHE A 17 -5.61 -1.91 -1.63
C PHE A 17 -4.65 -2.28 -2.75
N TYR A 18 -3.42 -2.63 -2.39
CA TYR A 18 -2.39 -3.17 -3.27
C TYR A 18 -2.81 -4.57 -3.74
N ILE A 19 -3.81 -4.67 -4.59
CA ILE A 19 -4.25 -5.93 -5.15
C ILE A 19 -3.41 -6.17 -6.39
N CYS A 20 -2.42 -7.06 -6.28
CA CYS A 20 -2.03 -7.80 -7.47
C CYS A 20 -3.13 -8.81 -7.74
N THR A 21 -3.58 -8.86 -9.00
CA THR A 21 -4.61 -9.79 -9.46
C THR A 21 -4.21 -11.24 -9.21
N ASP A 22 -2.90 -11.51 -9.25
CA ASP A 22 -2.32 -12.83 -9.13
C ASP A 22 -1.33 -12.95 -7.95
N ALA A 23 -1.13 -14.19 -7.51
CA ALA A 23 -0.05 -14.53 -6.59
C ALA A 23 1.29 -14.49 -7.33
N CYS A 24 2.13 -13.52 -6.98
CA CYS A 24 3.45 -13.38 -7.60
C CYS A 24 4.38 -14.54 -7.25
N HIS A 25 5.37 -14.79 -8.12
CA HIS A 25 6.45 -15.72 -7.82
C HIS A 25 7.16 -15.36 -6.51
N ARG A 26 7.80 -16.33 -5.84
CA ARG A 26 8.58 -16.09 -4.61
C ARG A 26 9.80 -15.16 -4.78
N TYR A 27 10.14 -14.82 -6.02
CA TYR A 27 11.22 -13.90 -6.37
C TYR A 27 10.66 -12.75 -7.21
N ALA A 28 9.42 -12.36 -6.93
CA ALA A 28 8.74 -11.26 -7.58
C ALA A 28 8.00 -10.43 -6.53
N SER A 29 7.93 -9.14 -6.79
CA SER A 29 7.19 -8.17 -6.00
C SER A 29 5.99 -7.65 -6.79
N CYS A 30 4.96 -7.25 -6.05
CA CYS A 30 3.80 -6.59 -6.62
C CYS A 30 4.10 -5.10 -6.80
N GLU A 31 4.18 -4.62 -8.05
CA GLU A 31 4.42 -3.22 -8.37
C GLU A 31 3.14 -2.55 -8.89
N ILE A 32 2.88 -1.31 -8.45
CA ILE A 32 1.73 -0.51 -8.88
C ILE A 32 2.22 0.58 -9.82
N ASN A 33 1.85 0.47 -11.10
CA ASN A 33 2.15 1.45 -12.15
C ASN A 33 0.89 2.28 -12.43
N ASP A 34 0.50 3.13 -11.48
CA ASP A 34 -0.63 4.07 -11.56
C ASP A 34 -2.01 3.46 -11.89
N SER A 35 -2.13 2.14 -11.77
CA SER A 35 -3.33 1.37 -12.06
C SER A 35 -4.00 0.90 -10.77
N PRO A 36 -5.34 0.68 -10.76
CA PRO A 36 -6.03 0.14 -9.59
C PRO A 36 -5.62 -1.31 -9.25
N SER A 37 -4.86 -1.97 -10.13
CA SER A 37 -4.26 -3.29 -9.95
C SER A 37 -2.75 -3.23 -10.18
N GLY A 38 -1.98 -3.92 -9.33
CA GLY A 38 -0.54 -4.10 -9.51
C GLY A 38 -0.20 -5.31 -10.37
N ASN A 39 0.98 -5.30 -11.00
CA ASN A 39 1.54 -6.42 -11.75
C ASN A 39 2.69 -7.05 -10.97
N CYS A 40 2.86 -8.36 -11.09
CA CYS A 40 4.03 -9.04 -10.56
C CYS A 40 5.25 -8.71 -11.43
N VAL A 41 6.35 -8.32 -10.79
CA VAL A 41 7.62 -8.02 -11.44
C VAL A 41 8.70 -8.82 -10.73
N CYS A 42 9.53 -9.54 -11.48
CA CYS A 42 10.64 -10.28 -10.89
C CYS A 42 11.56 -9.33 -10.13
N ASP A 43 11.94 -9.72 -8.92
CA ASP A 43 12.88 -8.96 -8.12
C ASP A 43 14.26 -8.92 -8.80
N PRO A 44 15.10 -7.92 -8.48
CA PRO A 44 16.42 -7.80 -9.08
C PRO A 44 17.25 -9.08 -8.98
N GLY A 45 17.99 -9.40 -10.04
CA GLY A 45 18.74 -10.65 -10.14
C GLY A 45 17.91 -11.89 -10.49
N TYR A 46 16.67 -11.68 -10.92
CA TYR A 46 15.81 -12.69 -11.53
C TYR A 46 15.21 -12.18 -12.85
N LEU A 47 14.93 -13.09 -13.78
CA LEU A 47 14.36 -12.83 -15.10
C LEU A 47 13.06 -13.61 -15.27
N GLY A 48 12.08 -13.00 -15.95
CA GLY A 48 10.78 -13.64 -16.21
C GLY A 48 9.62 -12.66 -16.34
N ASP A 49 8.41 -13.17 -16.16
CA ASP A 49 7.13 -12.44 -16.29
C ASP A 49 6.51 -12.03 -14.94
N GLY A 50 7.23 -12.21 -13.83
CA GLY A 50 6.75 -11.96 -12.47
C GLY A 50 5.93 -13.11 -11.85
N ILE A 51 5.43 -14.03 -12.66
CA ILE A 51 4.75 -15.27 -12.23
C ILE A 51 5.74 -16.44 -12.24
N ASN A 52 6.66 -16.45 -13.19
CA ASN A 52 7.74 -17.40 -13.37
C ASN A 52 9.06 -16.63 -13.41
N CYS A 53 9.78 -16.58 -12.28
CA CYS A 53 11.07 -15.90 -12.20
C CYS A 53 12.20 -16.89 -12.02
N THR A 54 13.22 -16.79 -12.88
CA THR A 54 14.41 -17.64 -12.88
C THR A 54 15.65 -16.81 -12.51
N PRO A 55 16.68 -17.38 -11.86
CA PRO A 55 17.89 -16.63 -11.53
C PRO A 55 18.56 -16.02 -12.77
N ASP A 56 18.90 -14.74 -12.70
CA ASP A 56 19.70 -14.07 -13.74
C ASP A 56 21.14 -14.60 -13.71
N PRO A 57 21.67 -15.16 -14.81
CA PRO A 57 23.07 -15.62 -14.88
C PRO A 57 24.11 -14.50 -14.69
N GLY A 58 23.73 -13.25 -14.89
CA GLY A 58 24.55 -12.05 -14.64
C GLY A 58 24.52 -11.56 -13.19
N SER A 59 23.71 -12.17 -12.32
CA SER A 59 23.59 -11.79 -10.91
C SER A 59 24.36 -12.75 -10.00
N LYS A 60 25.14 -12.19 -9.08
CA LYS A 60 25.69 -12.87 -7.91
C LYS A 60 24.85 -12.52 -6.68
N LYS A 61 24.48 -13.56 -5.93
CA LYS A 61 23.59 -13.48 -4.76
C LYS A 61 24.41 -13.54 -3.48
N LEU A 62 24.20 -12.57 -2.59
CA LEU A 62 24.75 -12.56 -1.24
C LEU A 62 23.57 -12.65 -0.27
N HIS A 63 23.49 -13.73 0.50
CA HIS A 63 22.36 -14.01 1.39
C HIS A 63 22.62 -13.46 2.79
N PHE A 64 21.62 -12.82 3.38
CA PHE A 64 21.70 -12.26 4.72
C PHE A 64 20.42 -12.48 5.52
N GLU A 65 20.55 -12.39 6.84
CA GLU A 65 19.45 -12.22 7.78
C GLU A 65 19.55 -10.84 8.43
N GLN A 66 18.41 -10.19 8.62
CA GLN A 66 18.31 -8.92 9.35
C GLN A 66 17.22 -9.00 10.41
N LEU A 67 17.57 -8.77 11.67
CA LEU A 67 16.58 -8.60 12.74
C LEU A 67 15.89 -7.24 12.60
N LEU A 68 14.58 -7.22 12.78
CA LEU A 68 13.77 -5.99 12.91
C LEU A 68 13.28 -5.87 14.37
N PRO A 69 14.05 -5.25 15.28
CA PRO A 69 13.88 -5.37 16.73
C PRO A 69 12.57 -4.77 17.28
N ARG A 70 11.94 -3.84 16.55
CA ARG A 70 10.67 -3.20 16.95
C ARG A 70 9.44 -3.78 16.25
N ARG A 71 9.55 -4.99 15.68
CA ARG A 71 8.47 -5.65 14.97
C ARG A 71 8.13 -6.99 15.61
N THR A 72 6.84 -7.21 15.82
CA THR A 72 6.31 -8.48 16.30
C THR A 72 5.95 -9.36 15.11
N PHE A 73 6.40 -10.61 15.14
CA PHE A 73 6.05 -11.59 14.14
C PHE A 73 4.57 -11.99 14.24
N THR A 74 3.85 -12.02 13.11
CA THR A 74 2.44 -12.44 13.02
C THR A 74 2.28 -13.53 11.95
N ASN A 75 1.20 -14.30 12.02
CA ASN A 75 0.93 -15.34 11.01
C ASN A 75 0.74 -14.76 9.59
N ALA A 76 0.30 -13.51 9.46
CA ALA A 76 0.21 -12.84 8.16
C ALA A 76 1.58 -12.73 7.48
N LEU A 77 2.66 -12.52 8.25
CA LEU A 77 4.03 -12.48 7.74
C LEU A 77 4.57 -13.84 7.25
N ARG A 78 3.82 -14.94 7.42
CA ARG A 78 4.13 -16.23 6.76
C ARG A 78 3.59 -16.30 5.34
N ASN A 79 2.62 -15.45 5.00
CA ASN A 79 1.96 -15.45 3.71
C ASN A 79 2.45 -14.26 2.88
N ARG A 80 3.25 -14.54 1.84
CA ARG A 80 3.77 -13.53 0.90
C ARG A 80 2.70 -12.72 0.17
N ASN A 81 1.49 -13.27 0.07
CA ASN A 81 0.35 -12.61 -0.53
C ASN A 81 -0.46 -11.77 0.47
N SER A 82 -0.14 -11.84 1.76
CA SER A 82 -0.78 -10.97 2.75
C SER A 82 -0.36 -9.52 2.55
N ARG A 83 -1.25 -8.62 2.96
CA ARG A 83 -0.96 -7.18 2.97
C ARG A 83 0.21 -6.86 3.88
N GLU A 84 0.29 -7.51 5.04
CA GLU A 84 1.30 -7.31 6.07
C GLU A 84 2.69 -7.68 5.54
N PHE A 85 2.82 -8.84 4.88
CA PHE A 85 4.07 -9.25 4.26
C PHE A 85 4.49 -8.27 3.18
N ARG A 86 3.63 -7.99 2.20
CA ARG A 86 3.96 -7.12 1.05
C ARG A 86 4.37 -5.73 1.51
N ARG A 87 3.65 -5.17 2.47
CA ARG A 87 3.98 -3.85 3.04
C ARG A 87 5.33 -3.86 3.74
N LEU A 88 5.61 -4.85 4.58
CA LEU A 88 6.87 -4.90 5.30
C LEU A 88 8.05 -5.19 4.37
N ALA A 89 7.88 -6.10 3.41
CA ALA A 89 8.86 -6.41 2.37
C ALA A 89 9.18 -5.18 1.53
N PHE A 90 8.17 -4.40 1.12
CA PHE A 90 8.37 -3.13 0.41
C PHE A 90 9.18 -2.13 1.25
N LEU A 91 8.77 -1.87 2.49
CA LEU A 91 9.49 -0.93 3.37
C LEU A 91 10.95 -1.36 3.59
N LEU A 92 11.18 -2.65 3.81
CA LEU A 92 12.51 -3.19 4.01
C LEU A 92 13.36 -3.08 2.74
N LYS A 93 12.84 -3.54 1.60
CA LYS A 93 13.49 -3.44 0.30
C LYS A 93 13.86 -2.00 -0.02
N SER A 94 12.92 -1.05 0.09
CA SER A 94 13.16 0.36 -0.18
C SER A 94 14.26 0.94 0.71
N GLN A 95 14.24 0.63 2.00
CA GLN A 95 15.21 1.17 2.94
C GLN A 95 16.63 0.61 2.70
N ILE A 96 16.77 -0.70 2.49
CA ILE A 96 18.07 -1.32 2.19
C ILE A 96 18.59 -0.85 0.82
N THR A 97 17.73 -0.80 -0.19
CA THR A 97 18.08 -0.25 -1.51
C THR A 97 18.61 1.18 -1.40
N ASN A 98 17.99 2.04 -0.58
CA ASN A 98 18.47 3.40 -0.37
C ASN A 98 19.89 3.43 0.23
N TYR A 99 20.28 2.47 1.07
CA TYR A 99 21.63 2.39 1.62
C TYR A 99 22.63 1.89 0.58
N LEU A 100 22.29 0.80 -0.12
CA LEU A 100 23.24 0.13 -1.01
C LEU A 100 23.39 0.85 -2.36
N ALA A 101 22.32 1.43 -2.91
CA ALA A 101 22.36 2.21 -4.15
C ALA A 101 23.12 3.54 -4.00
N ASN A 102 23.31 4.02 -2.77
CA ASN A 102 24.10 5.22 -2.48
C ASN A 102 25.50 4.89 -1.92
N SER A 103 25.94 3.63 -2.05
CA SER A 103 27.23 3.16 -1.53
C SER A 103 28.37 3.27 -2.55
N THR A 104 29.56 2.82 -2.15
CA THR A 104 30.75 2.77 -3.00
C THR A 104 30.65 1.76 -4.14
N PHE A 105 29.76 0.77 -4.05
CA PHE A 105 29.57 -0.25 -5.09
C PHE A 105 28.26 -0.08 -5.87
N ARG A 106 27.64 1.10 -5.82
CA ARG A 106 26.35 1.38 -6.47
C ARG A 106 26.26 0.94 -7.93
N ASP A 107 27.37 0.99 -8.67
CA ASP A 107 27.42 0.66 -10.11
C ASP A 107 27.32 -0.86 -10.35
N ASP A 108 27.70 -1.67 -9.36
CA ASP A 108 27.57 -3.14 -9.37
C ASP A 108 26.30 -3.62 -8.65
N PHE A 109 25.61 -2.75 -7.93
CA PHE A 109 24.40 -3.10 -7.18
C PHE A 109 23.20 -3.24 -8.11
N MET A 110 22.60 -4.44 -8.13
CA MET A 110 21.42 -4.72 -8.94
C MET A 110 20.12 -4.54 -8.15
N GLY A 111 20.13 -4.86 -6.85
CA GLY A 111 18.97 -4.66 -5.99
C GLY A 111 18.88 -5.64 -4.81
N VAL A 112 17.72 -5.66 -4.14
CA VAL A 112 17.44 -6.52 -2.99
C VAL A 112 16.15 -7.29 -3.19
N THR A 113 16.18 -8.56 -2.80
CA THR A 113 15.01 -9.45 -2.70
C THR A 113 14.74 -9.78 -1.24
N VAL A 114 13.49 -9.65 -0.79
CA VAL A 114 13.06 -10.14 0.53
C VAL A 114 12.43 -11.51 0.36
N LEU A 115 13.07 -12.54 0.91
CA LEU A 115 12.60 -13.90 0.83
C LEU A 115 11.55 -14.16 1.89
N ASP A 116 11.85 -14.07 3.17
CA ASP A 116 10.87 -14.48 4.18
C ASP A 116 10.99 -13.67 5.46
N PHE A 117 9.96 -13.77 6.29
CA PHE A 117 9.96 -13.29 7.65
C PHE A 117 9.82 -14.49 8.60
N ARG A 118 10.65 -14.55 9.63
CA ARG A 118 10.67 -15.63 10.61
C ARG A 118 10.43 -15.11 12.03
N ASN A 119 10.09 -16.03 12.94
CA ASN A 119 9.82 -15.75 14.35
C ASN A 119 11.11 -15.58 15.17
N GLY A 120 11.03 -14.78 16.24
CA GLY A 120 12.19 -14.36 17.06
C GLY A 120 12.41 -12.85 17.01
N SER A 121 11.32 -12.06 17.15
CA SER A 121 11.09 -10.79 16.43
C SER A 121 10.96 -11.04 14.92
N VAL A 122 10.72 -10.01 14.10
CA VAL A 122 10.68 -10.23 12.65
C VAL A 122 12.11 -10.34 12.13
N ILE A 123 12.57 -11.54 11.80
CA ILE A 123 13.85 -11.76 11.13
C ILE A 123 13.57 -11.86 9.63
N ALA A 124 14.14 -10.95 8.85
CA ALA A 124 14.03 -10.95 7.40
C ALA A 124 15.16 -11.74 6.76
N ASP A 125 14.82 -12.71 5.90
CA ASP A 125 15.77 -13.36 5.00
C ASP A 125 15.83 -12.53 3.71
N ILE A 126 17.01 -12.00 3.39
CA ILE A 126 17.22 -11.08 2.28
C ILE A 126 18.34 -11.54 1.36
N VAL A 127 18.23 -11.20 0.09
CA VAL A 127 19.28 -11.43 -0.90
C VAL A 127 19.68 -10.09 -1.50
N VAL A 128 20.96 -9.77 -1.41
CA VAL A 128 21.56 -8.64 -2.12
C VAL A 128 22.10 -9.17 -3.45
N HIS A 129 21.65 -8.54 -4.53
CA HIS A 129 22.01 -8.88 -5.89
C HIS A 129 23.04 -7.89 -6.40
N VAL A 130 24.18 -8.40 -6.86
CA VAL A 130 25.24 -7.60 -7.46
C VAL A 130 25.65 -8.22 -8.80
N ASN A 131 26.31 -7.44 -9.64
CA ASN A 131 26.86 -7.94 -10.89
C ASN A 131 27.81 -9.12 -10.60
N LYS A 132 27.66 -10.21 -11.35
CA LYS A 132 28.44 -11.44 -11.15
C LYS A 132 29.94 -11.24 -11.32
N SER A 133 30.35 -10.35 -12.21
CA SER A 133 31.76 -10.03 -12.47
C SER A 133 32.39 -9.14 -11.41
N SER A 134 31.60 -8.59 -10.48
CA SER A 134 32.08 -7.68 -9.44
C SER A 134 32.90 -8.41 -8.37
N GLY A 135 33.83 -7.68 -7.74
CA GLY A 135 34.58 -8.15 -6.56
C GLY A 135 33.78 -8.08 -5.24
N ILE A 136 32.52 -7.66 -5.29
CA ILE A 136 31.70 -7.38 -4.11
C ILE A 136 31.41 -8.67 -3.33
N ASN A 137 31.62 -8.64 -2.03
CA ASN A 137 31.44 -9.76 -1.11
C ASN A 137 30.69 -9.29 0.15
N GLU A 138 30.63 -10.14 1.18
CA GLU A 138 29.97 -9.81 2.45
C GLU A 138 30.42 -8.46 3.04
N SER A 139 31.73 -8.22 3.15
CA SER A 139 32.25 -7.08 3.90
C SER A 139 31.81 -5.76 3.25
N HIS A 140 31.82 -5.70 1.93
CA HIS A 140 31.35 -4.53 1.18
C HIS A 140 29.88 -4.22 1.48
N VAL A 141 29.01 -5.23 1.52
CA VAL A 141 27.59 -5.05 1.83
C VAL A 141 27.41 -4.59 3.28
N ARG A 142 28.13 -5.20 4.21
CA ARG A 142 28.10 -4.83 5.64
C ARG A 142 28.55 -3.39 5.86
N ASP A 143 29.64 -2.99 5.23
CA ASP A 143 30.18 -1.63 5.32
C ASP A 143 29.19 -0.61 4.74
N ALA A 144 28.64 -0.88 3.55
CA ALA A 144 27.64 -0.03 2.92
C ALA A 144 26.35 0.10 3.75
N PHE A 145 25.87 -1.00 4.33
CA PHE A 145 24.70 -0.99 5.21
C PHE A 145 24.97 -0.16 6.48
N THR A 146 26.13 -0.35 7.10
CA THR A 146 26.57 0.39 8.29
C THR A 146 26.66 1.89 8.00
N GLN A 147 27.35 2.26 6.92
CA GLN A 147 27.49 3.65 6.49
C GLN A 147 26.14 4.26 6.11
N GLY A 148 25.25 3.52 5.45
CA GLY A 148 23.92 3.99 5.07
C GLY A 148 23.08 4.41 6.27
N ILE A 149 23.13 3.64 7.36
CA ILE A 149 22.45 3.97 8.62
C ILE A 149 23.13 5.16 9.31
N GLN A 150 24.46 5.19 9.39
CA GLN A 150 25.22 6.25 10.06
C GLN A 150 25.09 7.61 9.36
N ASN A 151 25.12 7.63 8.03
CA ASN A 151 25.04 8.86 7.24
C ASN A 151 23.62 9.44 7.23
N ASN A 152 22.58 8.62 7.46
CA ASN A 152 21.19 9.04 7.39
C ASN A 152 20.35 8.46 8.55
N PRO A 153 20.63 8.82 9.82
CA PRO A 153 19.97 8.20 10.97
C PRO A 153 18.44 8.39 10.96
N GLY A 154 17.94 9.51 10.40
CA GLY A 154 16.50 9.78 10.26
C GLY A 154 15.79 8.91 9.21
N SER A 155 16.53 8.25 8.31
CA SER A 155 15.97 7.35 7.30
C SER A 155 15.74 5.93 7.83
N ASN A 156 16.21 5.62 9.04
CA ASN A 156 16.13 4.28 9.61
C ASN A 156 14.73 3.96 10.20
N THR A 157 13.72 3.95 9.34
CA THR A 157 12.30 3.80 9.74
C THR A 157 11.95 2.42 10.29
N LEU A 158 12.74 1.40 9.99
CA LEU A 158 12.58 0.04 10.50
C LEU A 158 13.42 -0.27 11.73
N ASN A 159 14.16 0.71 12.26
CA ASN A 159 15.03 0.55 13.44
C ASN A 159 16.01 -0.63 13.30
N MET A 160 16.58 -0.80 12.10
CA MET A 160 17.59 -1.82 11.86
C MET A 160 18.91 -1.45 12.53
N ASP A 161 19.61 -2.43 13.08
CA ASP A 161 20.96 -2.28 13.62
C ASP A 161 21.96 -2.99 12.71
N PRO A 162 23.09 -2.36 12.30
CA PRO A 162 24.15 -3.04 11.56
C PRO A 162 24.69 -4.31 12.25
N ALA A 163 24.66 -4.39 13.58
CA ALA A 163 25.10 -5.56 14.34
C ALA A 163 24.19 -6.78 14.14
N ASP A 164 22.92 -6.54 13.77
CA ASP A 164 21.92 -7.59 13.53
C ASP A 164 21.96 -8.14 12.09
N LEU A 165 22.76 -7.54 11.20
CA LEU A 165 22.93 -8.03 9.84
C LEU A 165 23.89 -9.22 9.85
N CYS A 166 23.43 -10.39 9.41
CA CYS A 166 24.25 -11.59 9.39
C CYS A 166 24.31 -12.21 8.00
N PHE A 167 25.50 -12.65 7.58
CA PHE A 167 25.74 -13.27 6.29
C PHE A 167 25.56 -14.79 6.33
N LYS A 168 24.96 -15.35 5.27
CA LYS A 168 24.68 -16.78 5.10
C LYS A 168 25.61 -17.37 4.02
N PRO A 169 26.77 -17.95 4.40
CA PRO A 169 27.75 -18.44 3.44
C PRO A 169 27.24 -19.61 2.59
N ASP A 170 26.38 -20.48 3.15
CA ASP A 170 25.82 -21.64 2.44
C ASP A 170 24.55 -21.30 1.64
N GLY A 171 24.24 -20.00 1.48
CA GLY A 171 23.14 -19.51 0.66
C GLY A 171 21.77 -19.53 1.35
N GLU A 172 20.71 -19.68 0.55
CA GLU A 172 19.31 -19.48 0.99
C GLU A 172 18.87 -20.40 2.13
N THR A 173 19.41 -21.61 2.24
CA THR A 173 19.00 -22.59 3.25
C THR A 173 19.78 -22.51 4.56
N ALA A 174 20.86 -21.71 4.61
CA ALA A 174 21.62 -21.49 5.85
C ALA A 174 20.83 -20.61 6.84
N TYR A 175 21.20 -20.67 8.11
CA TYR A 175 20.69 -19.77 9.12
C TYR A 175 21.82 -19.20 9.97
N CYS A 176 21.69 -17.93 10.33
CA CYS A 176 22.67 -17.24 11.17
C CYS A 176 22.51 -17.58 12.66
N SER A 177 21.28 -17.85 13.09
CA SER A 177 20.98 -18.30 14.44
C SER A 177 20.83 -19.81 14.49
N SER A 178 21.32 -20.44 15.56
CA SER A 178 21.04 -21.84 15.90
C SER A 178 19.56 -22.10 16.20
N VAL A 179 18.73 -21.05 16.28
CA VAL A 179 17.28 -21.13 16.28
C VAL A 179 16.83 -21.47 14.87
N VAL A 180 16.99 -22.74 14.51
CA VAL A 180 16.35 -23.32 13.32
C VAL A 180 14.85 -23.09 13.51
N PRO A 181 14.14 -22.48 12.55
CA PRO A 181 12.68 -22.47 12.59
C PRO A 181 12.27 -23.93 12.67
N THR A 182 11.74 -24.36 13.82
CA THR A 182 11.21 -25.72 13.99
C THR A 182 10.32 -25.96 12.78
N PRO A 183 10.63 -26.98 11.94
CA PRO A 183 9.75 -27.34 10.85
C PRO A 183 8.38 -27.52 11.46
N VAL A 184 7.44 -26.64 11.10
CA VAL A 184 6.06 -26.89 11.47
C VAL A 184 5.73 -28.14 10.70
N LYS A 185 5.76 -29.28 11.41
CA LYS A 185 5.32 -30.56 10.86
C LYS A 185 3.97 -30.26 10.22
N PRO A 186 3.83 -30.40 8.89
CA PRO A 186 2.53 -30.27 8.29
C PRO A 186 1.71 -31.36 8.97
N THR A 187 0.78 -30.95 9.83
CA THR A 187 -0.19 -31.86 10.43
C THR A 187 -1.03 -32.34 9.27
N GLY A 188 -0.60 -33.46 8.67
CA GLY A 188 -1.28 -34.10 7.57
C GLY A 188 -2.64 -34.60 8.05
N GLY A 189 -3.68 -34.11 7.37
CA GLY A 189 -5.06 -34.58 7.48
C GLY A 189 -5.83 -33.93 8.64
N ILE A 190 -7.03 -33.39 8.47
CA ILE A 190 -8.06 -33.57 7.42
C ILE A 190 -8.88 -32.27 7.40
N GLY A 191 -9.24 -31.78 6.21
CA GLY A 191 -10.33 -30.81 6.05
C GLY A 191 -9.89 -29.35 5.90
N ALA A 192 -9.75 -28.92 4.66
CA ALA A 192 -10.21 -27.58 4.30
C ALA A 192 -11.73 -27.55 4.50
N THR A 193 -12.20 -27.30 5.71
CA THR A 193 -13.58 -26.90 5.98
C THR A 193 -13.57 -25.45 6.42
N SER A 194 -14.05 -24.61 5.51
CA SER A 194 -14.68 -23.31 5.77
C SER A 194 -13.97 -22.38 6.73
N ASP A 195 -13.32 -21.36 6.16
CA ASP A 195 -13.28 -20.04 6.78
C ASP A 195 -14.68 -19.69 7.30
N GLN A 196 -14.74 -19.51 8.61
CA GLN A 196 -15.77 -18.84 9.40
C GLN A 196 -17.15 -18.69 8.73
N MET A 197 -17.93 -19.76 8.77
CA MET A 197 -19.37 -19.58 9.00
C MET A 197 -19.51 -18.95 10.38
N PHE A 198 -19.67 -17.63 10.44
CA PHE A 198 -20.54 -17.06 11.46
C PHE A 198 -21.80 -17.93 11.45
N SER A 199 -22.10 -18.58 12.58
CA SER A 199 -23.32 -19.38 12.77
C SER A 199 -24.47 -18.70 12.03
N GLY A 200 -25.24 -19.44 11.21
CA GLY A 200 -26.27 -18.85 10.35
C GLY A 200 -27.23 -17.90 11.08
N ALA A 201 -27.35 -18.06 12.41
CA ALA A 201 -28.03 -17.13 13.30
C ALA A 201 -27.45 -15.71 13.33
N VAL A 202 -26.13 -15.54 13.28
CA VAL A 202 -25.43 -14.23 13.34
C VAL A 202 -25.54 -13.48 12.01
N VAL A 203 -25.39 -14.17 10.88
CA VAL A 203 -25.56 -13.56 9.55
C VAL A 203 -27.02 -13.20 9.30
N ALA A 204 -27.96 -14.06 9.70
CA ALA A 204 -29.39 -13.76 9.63
C ALA A 204 -29.78 -12.57 10.53
N ALA A 205 -29.21 -12.47 11.74
CA ALA A 205 -29.49 -11.35 12.64
C ALA A 205 -29.03 -10.00 12.07
N ILE A 206 -27.85 -9.95 11.44
CA ILE A 206 -27.33 -8.72 10.82
C ILE A 206 -28.18 -8.33 9.60
N ALA A 207 -28.59 -9.29 8.77
CA ALA A 207 -29.47 -9.04 7.62
C ALA A 207 -30.86 -8.53 8.04
N LEU A 208 -31.44 -9.08 9.11
CA LEU A 208 -32.72 -8.64 9.67
C LEU A 208 -32.61 -7.23 10.27
N ALA A 209 -31.53 -6.93 10.99
CA ALA A 209 -31.30 -5.59 11.54
C ALA A 209 -31.17 -4.54 10.42
N ALA A 210 -30.45 -4.85 9.34
CA ALA A 210 -30.33 -3.96 8.18
C ALA A 210 -31.68 -3.72 7.48
N LEU A 211 -32.50 -4.77 7.33
CA LEU A 211 -33.86 -4.63 6.77
C LEU A 211 -34.76 -3.75 7.63
N VAL A 212 -34.72 -3.88 8.95
CA VAL A 212 -35.49 -3.03 9.87
C VAL A 212 -35.06 -1.57 9.74
N VAL A 213 -33.75 -1.30 9.66
CA VAL A 213 -33.24 0.08 9.46
C VAL A 213 -33.71 0.66 8.12
N ILE A 214 -33.67 -0.12 7.03
CA ILE A 214 -34.15 0.31 5.71
C ILE A 214 -35.66 0.62 5.76
N LEU A 215 -36.47 -0.20 6.43
CA LEU A 215 -37.91 0.04 6.56
C LEU A 215 -38.21 1.28 7.41
N ILE A 216 -37.44 1.54 8.47
CA ILE A 216 -37.57 2.76 9.28
C ILE A 216 -37.24 3.99 8.42
N ILE A 217 -36.16 3.96 7.64
CA ILE A 217 -35.78 5.05 6.73
C ILE A 217 -36.90 5.27 5.69
N ALA A 218 -37.43 4.21 5.08
CA ALA A 218 -38.52 4.30 4.11
C ALA A 218 -39.80 4.88 4.73
N ALA A 219 -40.13 4.50 5.99
CA ALA A 219 -41.26 5.05 6.71
C ALA A 219 -41.09 6.54 7.03
N ILE A 220 -39.88 6.96 7.43
CA ILE A 220 -39.54 8.38 7.62
C ILE A 220 -39.71 9.15 6.31
N PHE A 221 -39.18 8.64 5.19
CA PHE A 221 -39.38 9.26 3.87
C PHE A 221 -40.86 9.33 3.46
N ALA A 222 -41.65 8.28 3.71
CA ALA A 222 -43.08 8.27 3.44
C ALA A 222 -43.84 9.27 4.33
N PHE A 223 -43.41 9.45 5.58
CA PHE A 223 -44.00 10.41 6.50
C PHE A 223 -43.63 11.86 6.12
N CYS A 224 -42.36 12.12 5.78
CA CYS A 224 -41.91 13.41 5.26
C CYS A 224 -42.65 13.80 3.97
N THR A 225 -42.82 12.87 3.03
CA THR A 225 -43.55 13.12 1.78
C THR A 225 -45.07 13.23 1.96
N ARG A 226 -45.65 12.66 3.03
CA ARG A 226 -47.06 12.89 3.40
C ARG A 226 -47.27 14.23 4.10
N HIS A 227 -46.31 14.67 4.91
CA HIS A 227 -46.38 15.95 5.60
C HIS A 227 -46.35 17.13 4.61
N ASP A 228 -45.59 17.05 3.51
CA ASP A 228 -45.60 18.10 2.49
C ASP A 228 -46.91 18.18 1.70
N ARG A 229 -47.63 17.06 1.53
CA ARG A 229 -49.00 17.10 1.02
C ARG A 229 -49.98 17.78 1.97
N GLY A 230 -49.60 17.94 3.24
CA GLY A 230 -50.33 18.58 4.33
C GLY A 230 -50.48 20.11 4.22
N LYS A 231 -49.56 20.76 3.50
CA LYS A 231 -49.49 22.23 3.44
C LYS A 231 -50.19 22.84 2.23
N ASP A 232 -50.70 22.01 1.32
CA ASP A 232 -51.40 22.46 0.12
C ASP A 232 -52.91 22.70 0.32
N TYR A 233 -53.45 22.42 1.52
CA TYR A 233 -54.83 22.74 1.86
C TYR A 233 -54.99 24.12 2.51
N GLU A 234 -53.96 24.63 3.19
CA GLU A 234 -53.98 25.99 3.76
C GLU A 234 -53.65 27.06 2.72
N SER A 235 -52.86 26.75 1.69
CA SER A 235 -52.55 27.69 0.60
C SER A 235 -53.74 27.98 -0.34
N LYS A 236 -54.84 27.21 -0.25
CA LYS A 236 -56.07 27.43 -1.04
C LYS A 236 -57.14 28.26 -0.34
N LEU A 237 -56.99 28.59 0.95
CA LEU A 237 -57.93 29.46 1.68
C LEU A 237 -57.51 30.94 1.67
N GLU A 238 -56.25 31.24 1.36
CA GLU A 238 -55.74 32.63 1.25
C GLU A 238 -55.70 33.19 -0.18
N ALA A 239 -56.09 32.42 -1.21
CA ALA A 239 -56.14 32.89 -2.59
C ALA A 239 -57.37 33.76 -2.94
N LYS A 240 -57.98 34.43 -1.95
CA LYS A 240 -59.25 35.17 -2.14
C LYS A 240 -59.29 36.60 -1.61
N ASN A 241 -58.17 37.33 -1.65
CA ASN A 241 -58.18 38.79 -1.58
C ASN A 241 -57.11 39.41 -2.51
N PRO A 242 -57.51 40.10 -3.60
CA PRO A 242 -56.62 40.95 -4.39
C PRO A 242 -56.52 42.35 -3.78
N TRP A 243 -55.69 43.22 -4.37
CA TRP A 243 -55.41 44.64 -4.02
C TRP A 243 -54.43 44.78 -2.83
N TRP A 244 -53.14 45.12 -2.97
CA TRP A 244 -52.48 46.20 -3.72
C TRP A 244 -50.98 45.93 -3.94
N GLU A 245 -50.42 46.55 -4.99
CA GLU A 245 -49.00 46.55 -5.40
C GLU A 245 -48.10 47.44 -4.53
N ASN A 246 -46.82 47.06 -4.46
CA ASN A 246 -45.60 47.91 -4.53
C ASN A 246 -44.59 47.69 -3.41
N SER A 247 -43.49 46.99 -3.75
CA SER A 247 -42.11 47.48 -3.59
C SER A 247 -41.16 46.55 -4.34
N CYS A 248 -41.03 46.82 -5.63
CA CYS A 248 -39.95 46.33 -6.48
C CYS A 248 -38.82 47.37 -6.46
N SER A 249 -37.61 46.98 -6.08
CA SER A 249 -36.39 47.72 -6.45
C SER A 249 -35.40 46.75 -7.05
N THR A 250 -35.37 46.75 -8.38
CA THR A 250 -34.34 46.17 -9.27
C THR A 250 -33.13 47.10 -9.35
N VAL A 251 -31.92 46.55 -9.29
CA VAL A 251 -30.71 47.04 -10.01
C VAL A 251 -29.85 45.80 -10.29
N GLU A 252 -29.93 45.18 -11.46
CA GLU A 252 -29.21 45.48 -12.71
C GLU A 252 -27.76 44.94 -12.72
N ALA A 253 -27.49 43.97 -13.61
CA ALA A 253 -26.14 43.53 -13.96
C ALA A 253 -26.01 43.51 -15.49
N ARG A 254 -25.50 44.62 -16.04
CA ARG A 254 -24.69 44.72 -17.28
C ARG A 254 -23.35 45.27 -16.78
N GLY A 255 -22.15 44.86 -17.16
CA GLY A 255 -21.63 44.45 -18.46
C GLY A 255 -20.39 45.30 -18.75
N LEU A 256 -19.29 44.65 -19.16
CA LEU A 256 -18.11 45.15 -19.91
C LEU A 256 -16.87 45.70 -19.17
N SER A 257 -15.72 45.07 -19.51
CA SER A 257 -14.39 45.65 -19.86
C SER A 257 -13.35 44.51 -19.67
N ARG A 258 -12.75 43.84 -20.66
CA ARG A 258 -11.78 44.19 -21.72
C ARG A 258 -10.43 44.76 -21.22
N TYR A 259 -9.34 44.18 -21.76
CA TYR A 259 -7.88 44.42 -21.62
C TYR A 259 -7.21 43.80 -20.37
N SER A 260 -6.04 43.15 -20.39
CA SER A 260 -4.85 43.24 -21.27
C SER A 260 -4.01 41.94 -21.20
N GLU A 261 -3.25 41.67 -22.27
CA GLU A 261 -2.19 40.66 -22.37
C GLU A 261 -1.10 40.78 -21.29
N SER A 262 -0.53 39.64 -20.87
CA SER A 262 0.91 39.48 -20.60
C SER A 262 1.27 37.99 -20.53
N SER A 263 2.24 37.64 -21.36
CA SER A 263 2.94 36.36 -21.49
C SER A 263 3.61 35.88 -20.20
N ILE A 264 3.44 34.60 -19.84
CA ILE A 264 4.39 33.88 -18.99
C ILE A 264 4.69 32.52 -19.65
N ILE A 265 5.98 32.32 -19.86
CA ILE A 265 6.66 31.17 -20.45
C ILE A 265 6.46 29.95 -19.56
N ILE A 266 5.91 28.86 -20.11
CA ILE A 266 6.01 27.54 -19.48
C ILE A 266 7.32 26.93 -19.99
N ASN A 267 8.34 26.98 -19.14
CA ASN A 267 9.57 26.25 -19.37
C ASN A 267 9.32 24.75 -19.19
N ASP A 268 9.54 24.08 -20.32
CA ASP A 268 10.01 22.72 -20.51
C ASP A 268 10.95 22.23 -19.38
N TYR A 269 10.62 21.08 -18.80
CA TYR A 269 11.59 20.21 -18.15
C TYR A 269 11.28 18.77 -18.56
N GLY A 270 11.91 18.37 -19.65
CA GLY A 270 12.08 16.97 -20.03
C GLY A 270 13.00 16.23 -19.06
N PHE A 271 12.62 14.99 -18.75
CA PHE A 271 13.49 13.98 -18.14
C PHE A 271 14.08 13.08 -19.24
N LYS A 272 15.38 13.23 -19.46
CA LYS A 272 16.38 12.27 -19.97
C LYS A 272 17.66 12.61 -19.17
N TYR A 273 18.44 11.72 -18.60
CA TYR A 273 18.73 10.30 -18.85
C TYR A 273 18.81 9.54 -17.53
#